data_AF-A0A371LRU0-F1
#
_entry.id   AF-A0A371LRU0-F1
#
_cell.length_a   1.000
_cell.length_b   1.000
_cell.length_c   1.000
_cell.angle_alpha   90.00
_cell.angle_beta   90.00
_cell.angle_gamma   90.00
#
_symmetry.space_group_name_H-M   'P 1'
#
loop_
_entity.id
_entity.type
_entity.pdbx_description
1 polymer ?
#
loop_
_entity_poly.entity_id
_entity_poly.type
_entity_poly.pdbx_seq_one_letter_code
_entity_poly.pdbx_strand_id
1 'polypeptide(L)'
;PGPLFPWRQLAQAGIGAWPDEADVQRLLAGRDRQAPVPLAPLLEKLARYGYAVDSSWDARQQRNVLAAFQMHFRPDDVRGEPDAESEAIIDALLVKYGAWR
;
A
#
# COMPACT_ATOMS: atom_id res chain seq x y z
N PRO A 1 6.11 13.37 -3.50
CA PRO A 1 6.25 13.81 -4.91
C PRO A 1 4.99 13.63 -5.78
N GLY A 2 3.91 13.04 -5.26
CA GLY A 2 2.66 12.85 -5.99
C GLY A 2 2.66 11.57 -6.84
N PRO A 3 1.50 11.22 -7.45
CA PRO A 3 1.31 9.96 -8.16
C PRO A 3 2.08 9.85 -9.49
N LEU A 4 2.48 10.99 -10.08
CA LEU A 4 3.25 11.02 -11.32
C LEU A 4 4.75 10.79 -11.12
N PHE A 5 5.20 10.65 -9.86
CA PHE A 5 6.58 10.33 -9.59
C PHE A 5 6.88 8.87 -9.96
N PRO A 6 7.95 8.58 -10.70
CA PRO A 6 8.14 7.29 -11.36
C PRO A 6 8.73 6.21 -10.44
N TRP A 7 8.08 5.95 -9.29
CA TRP A 7 8.57 5.01 -8.27
C TRP A 7 8.88 3.61 -8.83
N ARG A 8 8.01 3.06 -9.68
CA ARG A 8 8.23 1.76 -10.33
C ARG A 8 9.49 1.74 -11.18
N GLN A 9 9.75 2.82 -11.94
CA GLN A 9 10.93 2.90 -12.81
C GLN A 9 12.22 3.03 -11.99
N LEU A 10 12.18 3.80 -10.89
CA LEU A 10 13.32 3.90 -9.98
C LEU A 10 13.64 2.56 -9.32
N ALA A 11 12.61 1.82 -8.87
CA ALA A 11 12.82 0.50 -8.28
C ALA A 11 13.38 -0.51 -9.29
N GLN A 12 12.93 -0.46 -10.55
CA GLN A 12 13.52 -1.25 -11.64
C GLN A 12 15.00 -0.88 -11.91
N ALA A 13 15.39 0.36 -11.62
CA ALA A 13 16.78 0.82 -11.65
C ALA A 13 17.56 0.54 -10.33
N GLY A 14 16.96 -0.21 -9.39
CA GLY A 14 17.59 -0.57 -8.11
C GLY A 14 17.47 0.49 -7.01
N ILE A 15 16.60 1.50 -7.19
CA ILE A 15 16.41 2.61 -6.24
C ILE A 15 15.02 2.52 -5.60
N GLY A 16 14.98 2.21 -4.31
CA GLY A 16 13.75 2.17 -3.52
C GLY A 16 13.03 0.82 -3.54
N ALA A 17 11.94 0.74 -2.78
CA ALA A 17 11.13 -0.47 -2.64
C ALA A 17 10.00 -0.52 -3.68
N TRP A 18 9.72 -1.72 -4.18
CA TRP A 18 8.54 -2.02 -5.00
C TRP A 18 8.13 -3.48 -4.79
N PRO A 19 6.81 -3.79 -4.72
CA PRO A 19 6.35 -5.17 -4.58
C PRO A 19 6.57 -5.96 -5.87
N ASP A 20 6.75 -7.26 -5.74
CA ASP A 20 6.77 -8.15 -6.91
C ASP A 20 5.34 -8.41 -7.40
N GLU A 21 5.11 -8.19 -8.69
CA GLU A 21 3.77 -8.25 -9.28
C GLU A 21 3.13 -9.65 -9.11
N ALA A 22 3.94 -10.71 -9.20
CA ALA A 22 3.48 -12.08 -8.97
C ALA A 22 2.96 -12.30 -7.52
N ASP A 23 3.61 -11.69 -6.53
CA ASP A 23 3.17 -11.79 -5.14
C ASP A 23 1.89 -10.99 -4.89
N VAL A 24 1.77 -9.81 -5.47
CA VAL A 24 0.52 -9.02 -5.41
C VAL A 24 -0.63 -9.81 -6.01
N GLN A 25 -0.46 -10.42 -7.19
CA GLN A 25 -1.52 -11.24 -7.80
C GLN A 25 -1.89 -12.45 -6.96
N ARG A 26 -0.89 -13.14 -6.37
CA ARG A 26 -1.10 -14.27 -5.47
C ARG A 26 -1.87 -13.87 -4.22
N LEU A 27 -1.55 -12.72 -3.61
CA LEU A 27 -2.19 -12.20 -2.39
C LEU A 27 -3.57 -11.57 -2.65
N LEU A 28 -3.79 -11.03 -3.85
CA LEU A 28 -5.11 -10.60 -4.29
C LEU A 28 -6.07 -11.80 -4.37
N ALA A 29 -5.54 -12.99 -4.69
CA ALA A 29 -6.25 -14.26 -4.63
C ALA A 29 -7.56 -14.29 -5.44
N GLY A 30 -7.58 -13.60 -6.59
CA GLY A 30 -8.74 -13.51 -7.48
C GLY A 30 -9.87 -12.61 -6.99
N ARG A 31 -9.69 -11.88 -5.86
CA ARG A 31 -10.64 -10.85 -5.43
C ARG A 31 -10.71 -9.72 -6.44
N ASP A 32 -11.87 -9.07 -6.52
CA ASP A 32 -11.98 -7.79 -7.21
C ASP A 32 -11.01 -6.78 -6.58
N ARG A 33 -10.29 -6.02 -7.41
CA ARG A 33 -9.25 -5.08 -6.96
C ARG A 33 -9.81 -4.00 -6.03
N GLN A 34 -11.04 -3.58 -6.26
CA GLN A 34 -11.75 -2.56 -5.50
C GLN A 34 -12.65 -3.16 -4.42
N ALA A 35 -12.62 -4.49 -4.20
CA ALA A 35 -13.37 -5.11 -3.12
C ALA A 35 -12.99 -4.45 -1.78
N PRO A 36 -13.98 -3.96 -1.01
CA PRO A 36 -13.71 -3.22 0.20
C PRO A 36 -13.05 -4.12 1.23
N VAL A 37 -12.06 -3.58 1.94
CA VAL A 37 -11.43 -4.24 3.09
C VAL A 37 -11.57 -3.39 4.35
N PRO A 38 -11.46 -3.98 5.55
CA PRO A 38 -11.46 -3.20 6.78
C PRO A 38 -10.25 -2.25 6.84
N LEU A 39 -10.51 -0.96 7.12
CA LEU A 39 -9.46 0.07 7.16
C LEU A 39 -8.46 -0.15 8.31
N ALA A 40 -8.92 -0.52 9.51
CA ALA A 40 -8.05 -0.63 10.67
C ALA A 40 -6.91 -1.66 10.51
N PRO A 41 -7.16 -2.93 10.09
CA PRO A 41 -6.09 -3.87 9.76
C PRO A 41 -5.16 -3.39 8.65
N LEU A 42 -5.68 -2.67 7.66
CA LEU A 42 -4.85 -2.10 6.60
C LEU A 42 -3.91 -1.02 7.15
N LEU A 43 -4.39 -0.14 8.04
CA LEU A 43 -3.56 0.85 8.72
C LEU A 43 -2.48 0.20 9.60
N GLU A 44 -2.79 -0.90 10.29
CA GLU A 44 -1.78 -1.65 11.06
C GLU A 44 -0.66 -2.18 10.16
N LYS A 45 -0.99 -2.70 8.97
CA LYS A 45 0.00 -3.14 7.97
C LYS A 45 0.85 -1.96 7.48
N LEU A 46 0.23 -0.81 7.21
CA LEU A 46 0.96 0.42 6.83
C LEU A 46 1.91 0.87 7.93
N ALA A 47 1.47 0.84 9.20
CA ALA A 47 2.30 1.16 10.36
C ALA A 47 3.50 0.23 10.50
N ARG A 48 3.29 -1.08 10.31
CA ARG A 48 4.37 -2.09 10.31
C ARG A 48 5.40 -1.83 9.22
N TYR A 49 4.96 -1.40 8.04
CA TYR A 49 5.87 -1.07 6.93
C TYR A 49 6.65 0.23 7.17
N GLY A 50 6.09 1.17 7.93
CA GLY A 50 6.78 2.40 8.36
C GLY A 50 6.00 3.70 8.15
N TYR A 51 4.73 3.65 7.74
CA TYR A 51 3.87 4.84 7.74
C TYR A 51 3.54 5.24 9.18
N ALA A 52 3.55 6.54 9.46
CA ALA A 52 2.98 7.03 10.73
C ALA A 52 1.47 6.77 10.70
N VAL A 53 0.94 6.15 11.75
CA VAL A 53 -0.48 5.95 11.98
C VAL A 53 -0.76 6.33 13.43
N ASP A 54 -1.79 7.14 13.65
CA ASP A 54 -2.19 7.59 14.99
C ASP A 54 -3.62 7.14 15.29
N SER A 55 -3.82 6.59 16.49
CA SER A 55 -5.14 6.13 16.97
C SER A 55 -6.16 7.26 17.17
N SER A 56 -5.72 8.52 17.29
CA SER A 56 -6.58 9.70 17.46
C SER A 56 -7.12 10.26 16.14
N TRP A 57 -6.66 9.76 14.99
CA TRP A 57 -7.06 10.27 13.70
C TRP A 57 -8.53 10.04 13.38
N ASP A 58 -9.15 11.07 12.80
CA ASP A 58 -10.45 10.93 12.18
C ASP A 58 -10.39 10.09 10.89
N ALA A 59 -11.57 9.73 10.36
CA ALA A 59 -11.66 8.92 9.16
C ALA A 59 -11.00 9.57 7.93
N ARG A 60 -10.95 10.91 7.86
CA ARG A 60 -10.34 11.63 6.74
C ARG A 60 -8.82 11.54 6.82
N GLN A 61 -8.24 11.72 7.99
CA GLN A 61 -6.80 11.57 8.24
C GLN A 61 -6.34 10.14 7.95
N GLN A 62 -7.12 9.14 8.35
CA GLN A 62 -6.85 7.73 8.03
C GLN A 62 -6.88 7.45 6.51
N ARG A 63 -7.87 8.00 5.78
CA ARG A 63 -7.90 7.87 4.30
C ARG A 63 -6.75 8.61 3.64
N ASN A 64 -6.30 9.74 4.19
CA ASN A 64 -5.16 10.48 3.64
C ASN A 64 -3.85 9.68 3.72
N VAL A 65 -3.59 8.95 4.81
CA VAL A 65 -2.39 8.10 4.87
C VAL A 65 -2.46 6.94 3.87
N LEU A 66 -3.65 6.38 3.66
CA LEU A 66 -3.86 5.35 2.64
C LEU A 66 -3.68 5.91 1.22
N ALA A 67 -4.20 7.12 0.94
CA ALA A 67 -3.97 7.80 -0.33
C ALA A 67 -2.48 8.09 -0.57
N ALA A 68 -1.72 8.44 0.48
CA ALA A 68 -0.27 8.61 0.41
C ALA A 68 0.46 7.30 0.06
N PHE A 69 0.00 6.18 0.61
CA PHE A 69 0.47 4.85 0.22
C PHE A 69 0.14 4.52 -1.24
N GLN A 70 -1.09 4.75 -1.66
CA GLN A 70 -1.53 4.52 -3.04
C GLN A 70 -0.76 5.38 -4.04
N MET A 71 -0.54 6.67 -3.77
CA MET A 71 0.29 7.53 -4.62
C MET A 71 1.71 7.00 -4.83
N HIS A 72 2.24 6.23 -3.86
CA HIS A 72 3.56 5.63 -3.96
C HIS A 72 3.49 4.32 -4.74
N PHE A 73 2.65 3.37 -4.33
CA PHE A 73 2.72 1.96 -4.78
C PHE A 73 1.58 1.53 -5.71
N ARG A 74 0.54 2.35 -5.87
CA ARG A 74 -0.64 2.11 -6.73
C ARG A 74 -1.14 3.41 -7.38
N PRO A 75 -0.31 4.10 -8.18
CA PRO A 75 -0.62 5.45 -8.67
C PRO A 75 -1.86 5.51 -9.59
N ASP A 76 -2.32 4.38 -10.14
CA ASP A 76 -3.51 4.30 -10.98
C ASP A 76 -4.83 4.50 -10.20
N ASP A 77 -4.82 4.32 -8.87
CA ASP A 77 -5.99 4.52 -8.00
C ASP A 77 -5.57 5.02 -6.60
N VAL A 78 -5.76 6.33 -6.38
CA VAL A 78 -5.29 7.07 -5.20
C VAL A 78 -6.42 7.67 -4.35
N ARG A 79 -7.62 7.07 -4.42
CA ARG A 79 -8.82 7.60 -3.77
C ARG A 79 -8.75 7.62 -2.24
N GLY A 80 -7.82 6.89 -1.63
CA GLY A 80 -7.75 6.68 -0.18
C GLY A 80 -8.81 5.73 0.34
N GLU A 81 -9.45 4.95 -0.54
CA GLU A 81 -10.42 3.92 -0.17
C GLU A 81 -9.72 2.60 0.16
N PRO A 82 -10.09 1.92 1.26
CA PRO A 82 -9.50 0.63 1.63
C PRO A 82 -10.02 -0.48 0.71
N ASP A 83 -9.13 -1.03 -0.10
CA ASP A 83 -9.45 -2.10 -1.02
C ASP A 83 -8.43 -3.25 -1.07
N ALA A 84 -8.84 -4.34 -1.71
CA ALA A 84 -8.10 -5.59 -1.77
C ALA A 84 -6.76 -5.46 -2.50
N GLU A 85 -6.65 -4.61 -3.52
CA GLU A 85 -5.37 -4.38 -4.20
C GLU A 85 -4.40 -3.61 -3.31
N SER A 86 -4.86 -2.56 -2.61
CA SER A 86 -4.02 -1.85 -1.63
C SER A 86 -3.54 -2.78 -0.52
N GLU A 87 -4.40 -3.68 -0.05
CA GLU A 87 -4.05 -4.73 0.92
C GLU A 87 -3.00 -5.70 0.37
N ALA A 88 -3.19 -6.22 -0.84
CA ALA A 88 -2.25 -7.16 -1.46
C ALA A 88 -0.87 -6.54 -1.69
N ILE A 89 -0.82 -5.26 -2.06
CA ILE A 89 0.42 -4.49 -2.24
C ILE A 89 1.18 -4.36 -0.91
N ILE A 90 0.52 -3.94 0.18
CA ILE A 90 1.21 -3.80 1.47
C ILE A 90 1.65 -5.16 2.03
N ASP A 91 0.86 -6.20 1.84
CA ASP A 91 1.25 -7.56 2.25
C ASP A 91 2.47 -8.06 1.46
N ALA A 92 2.53 -7.82 0.15
CA ALA A 92 3.68 -8.15 -0.68
C ALA A 92 4.94 -7.38 -0.25
N LEU A 93 4.79 -6.09 0.06
CA LEU A 93 5.88 -5.26 0.59
C LEU A 93 6.37 -5.77 1.95
N LEU A 94 5.47 -6.14 2.85
CA LEU A 94 5.83 -6.70 4.16
C LEU A 94 6.52 -8.07 4.03
N VAL A 95 6.11 -8.92 3.09
CA VAL A 95 6.79 -10.19 2.80
C VAL A 95 8.21 -9.93 2.29
N LYS A 96 8.37 -8.98 1.36
CA LYS A 96 9.65 -8.72 0.69
C LYS A 96 10.65 -7.95 1.56
N TYR A 97 10.17 -7.00 2.36
CA TYR A 97 11.02 -6.04 3.09
C TYR A 97 10.75 -6.00 4.61
N GLY A 98 9.66 -6.59 5.08
CA GLY A 98 9.24 -6.53 6.49
C GLY A 98 9.96 -7.50 7.42
N ALA A 99 10.87 -8.34 6.92
CA ALA A 99 11.62 -9.32 7.71
C ALA A 99 12.74 -8.73 8.60
N TRP A 100 12.70 -7.43 8.89
CA TRP A 100 13.63 -6.79 9.82
C TRP A 100 12.86 -6.05 10.91
N ARG A 101 12.57 -6.77 11.99
CA ARG A 101 12.47 -6.30 13.38
C ARG A 101 12.47 -7.48 14.32
#